data_AF-A0A7C3WG96-F1
#
_entry.id   AF-A0A7C3WG96-F1
#
_cell.length_a   1.000
_cell.length_b   1.000
_cell.length_c   1.000
_cell.angle_alpha   90.00
_cell.angle_beta   90.00
_cell.angle_gamma   90.00
#
_symmetry.space_group_name_H-M   'P 1'
#
loop_
_entity.id
_entity.type
_entity.pdbx_description
1 polymer ?
#
loop_
_entity_poly.entity_id
_entity_poly.type
_entity_poly.pdbx_seq_one_letter_code
_entity_poly.pdbx_strand_id
1 'polypeptide(L)'
;MARIPIVSDVADLVGPAAEKVENRSLLLDKFVFHKRWPVETDKQGRDLDVKWDEASRWSFLRIAEGAAQLLTREANTKRRQSEGDKVKPENRHRLRQEAELAESLAKVSWESRDLSHLRAQHTRRFLGLFRAAFDHRASVLIGQLEGRLAINLADSLIQNAGICLDRLFGLPFIPGSAIKGSSRHAALEELKAATGNDQREVFDLFCAVYGTADNDFANGALRPFHHLLG
;
A
#
# COMPACT_ATOMS: atom_id res chain seq x y z
N MET A 1 -18.45 -3.93 24.09
CA MET A 1 -16.99 -4.19 23.99
C MET A 1 -16.29 -2.87 23.66
N ALA A 2 -14.99 -2.73 23.87
CA ALA A 2 -14.30 -1.44 23.86
C ALA A 2 -14.56 -0.61 22.58
N ARG A 3 -15.41 0.43 22.67
CA ARG A 3 -15.18 1.66 21.88
C ARG A 3 -13.71 2.00 22.11
N ILE A 4 -12.98 2.38 21.06
CA ILE A 4 -11.78 3.20 21.31
C ILE A 4 -12.31 4.32 22.20
N PRO A 5 -11.81 4.51 23.43
CA PRO A 5 -12.29 5.58 24.28
C PRO A 5 -11.85 6.86 23.58
N ILE A 6 -12.76 7.44 22.82
CA ILE A 6 -12.58 8.71 22.14
C ILE A 6 -13.58 9.66 22.77
N VAL A 7 -13.05 10.82 23.14
CA VAL A 7 -13.83 11.95 23.63
C VAL A 7 -14.86 12.34 22.56
N SER A 8 -16.04 12.82 22.98
CA SER A 8 -17.21 13.00 22.10
C SER A 8 -16.95 13.97 20.94
N ASP A 9 -16.16 15.00 21.19
CA ASP A 9 -15.63 15.92 20.20
C ASP A 9 -14.81 15.20 19.11
N VAL A 10 -13.96 14.25 19.49
CA VAL A 10 -13.20 13.44 18.52
C VAL A 10 -14.12 12.46 17.79
N ALA A 11 -15.12 11.88 18.45
CA ALA A 11 -16.11 11.03 17.78
C ALA A 11 -16.90 11.80 16.71
N ASP A 12 -17.30 13.04 17.00
CA ASP A 12 -17.99 13.93 16.05
C ASP A 12 -17.10 14.37 14.89
N LEU A 13 -15.81 14.59 15.17
CA LEU A 13 -14.79 14.91 14.16
C LEU A 13 -14.46 13.71 13.26
N VAL A 14 -14.53 12.49 13.78
CA VAL A 14 -14.25 11.26 13.03
C VAL A 14 -15.47 10.83 12.20
N GLY A 15 -16.66 10.96 12.77
CA GLY A 15 -17.92 10.43 12.21
C GLY A 15 -18.15 8.95 12.55
N PRO A 16 -19.40 8.48 12.61
CA PRO A 16 -19.77 7.11 12.96
C PRO A 16 -19.08 6.00 12.14
N ALA A 17 -18.73 6.30 10.89
CA ALA A 17 -18.05 5.42 9.96
C ALA A 17 -16.66 5.96 9.57
N ALA A 18 -16.03 6.75 10.45
CA ALA A 18 -14.81 7.49 10.17
C ALA A 18 -14.85 8.24 8.82
N GLU A 19 -16.04 8.64 8.37
CA GLU A 19 -16.27 9.24 7.05
C GLU A 19 -15.69 10.66 6.99
N LYS A 20 -15.43 11.28 8.14
CA LYS A 20 -14.76 12.58 8.24
C LYS A 20 -13.25 12.47 8.44
N VAL A 21 -12.66 11.27 8.36
CA VAL A 21 -11.22 11.05 8.51
C VAL A 21 -10.56 10.82 7.15
N GLU A 22 -9.47 11.55 6.88
CA GLU A 22 -8.58 11.22 5.76
C GLU A 22 -7.61 10.10 6.17
N ASN A 23 -7.77 8.93 5.57
CA ASN A 23 -7.02 7.73 5.93
C ASN A 23 -5.60 7.66 5.32
N ARG A 24 -5.10 8.77 4.74
CA ARG A 24 -3.79 8.79 4.09
C ARG A 24 -2.64 9.01 5.08
N SER A 25 -2.90 9.67 6.21
CA SER A 25 -1.91 9.93 7.27
C SER A 25 -1.88 8.88 8.38
N LEU A 26 -2.91 8.02 8.45
CA LEU A 26 -3.00 6.93 9.42
C LEU A 26 -2.16 5.76 8.93
N LEU A 27 -0.87 5.88 9.24
CA LEU A 27 0.16 4.88 9.03
C LEU A 27 -0.29 3.48 9.47
N LEU A 28 0.11 2.53 8.64
CA LEU A 28 -0.01 1.08 8.75
C LEU A 28 0.34 0.49 10.13
N ASP A 29 1.06 1.19 11.02
CA ASP A 29 1.40 0.66 12.35
C ASP A 29 0.17 0.43 13.23
N LYS A 30 -0.95 1.12 12.96
CA LYS A 30 -2.22 0.88 13.64
C LYS A 30 -3.40 1.24 12.73
N PHE A 31 -3.57 0.53 11.61
CA PHE A 31 -4.95 0.29 11.23
C PHE A 31 -5.58 -0.52 12.38
N VAL A 32 -6.22 0.17 13.32
CA VAL A 32 -7.15 -0.50 14.24
C VAL A 32 -8.34 -0.89 13.38
N PHE A 33 -8.18 -1.97 12.61
CA PHE A 33 -9.27 -2.62 11.94
C PHE A 33 -10.10 -3.26 13.04
N HIS A 34 -11.10 -2.53 13.52
CA HIS A 34 -12.07 -3.17 14.36
C HIS A 34 -12.73 -4.26 13.52
N LYS A 35 -12.77 -5.51 14.00
CA LYS A 35 -13.48 -6.62 13.32
C LYS A 35 -14.97 -6.32 13.12
N ARG A 36 -15.47 -5.23 13.74
CA ARG A 36 -16.86 -4.77 13.76
C ARG A 36 -16.92 -3.26 13.47
N TRP A 37 -16.94 -2.84 12.21
CA TRP A 37 -16.98 -1.42 11.86
C TRP A 37 -17.95 -1.18 10.69
N PRO A 38 -18.97 -0.31 10.86
CA PRO A 38 -19.33 0.46 12.05
C PRO A 38 -19.85 -0.44 13.20
N VAL A 39 -19.79 0.07 14.44
CA VAL A 39 -20.39 -0.60 15.60
C VAL A 39 -21.88 -0.25 15.61
N GLU A 40 -22.71 -1.17 15.14
CA GLU A 40 -24.16 -1.04 15.30
C GLU A 40 -24.58 -1.41 16.71
N THR A 41 -25.50 -0.64 17.29
CA THR A 41 -26.13 -0.95 18.57
C THR A 41 -27.63 -1.15 18.37
N ASP A 42 -28.20 -2.14 19.04
CA ASP A 42 -29.66 -2.32 19.08
C ASP A 42 -30.35 -1.15 19.81
N LYS A 43 -31.69 -1.15 19.80
CA LYS A 43 -32.52 -0.12 20.49
C LYS A 43 -32.28 -0.03 22.00
N GLN A 44 -31.56 -0.99 22.58
CA GLN A 44 -31.23 -1.08 24.00
C GLN A 44 -29.75 -0.72 24.25
N GLY A 45 -29.03 -0.25 23.23
CA GLY A 45 -27.62 0.14 23.32
C GLY A 45 -26.64 -1.03 23.36
N ARG A 46 -27.07 -2.26 23.03
CA ARG A 46 -26.21 -3.44 22.98
C ARG A 46 -25.58 -3.56 21.60
N ASP A 47 -24.27 -3.81 21.56
CA ASP A 47 -23.53 -4.03 20.32
C ASP A 47 -24.17 -5.19 19.52
N LEU A 48 -24.59 -4.93 18.29
CA LEU A 48 -24.97 -5.96 17.33
C LEU A 48 -23.69 -6.67 16.89
N ASP A 49 -23.68 -8.00 16.97
CA ASP A 49 -22.52 -8.86 16.71
C ASP A 49 -22.22 -9.00 15.20
N VAL A 50 -22.22 -7.89 14.46
CA VAL A 50 -21.98 -7.87 13.01
C VAL A 50 -20.49 -7.83 12.75
N LYS A 51 -19.95 -8.95 12.26
CA LYS A 51 -18.58 -9.05 11.77
C LYS A 51 -18.53 -8.53 10.33
N TRP A 52 -17.75 -7.48 10.09
CA TRP A 52 -17.61 -6.87 8.76
C TRP A 52 -16.31 -7.35 8.13
N ASP A 53 -16.37 -8.45 7.37
CA ASP A 53 -15.20 -9.01 6.68
C ASP A 53 -14.62 -8.06 5.60
N GLU A 54 -15.37 -7.03 5.19
CA GLU A 54 -14.98 -6.07 4.16
C GLU A 54 -14.40 -4.74 4.67
N ALA A 55 -14.31 -4.52 5.99
CA ALA A 55 -13.88 -3.24 6.56
C ALA A 55 -12.47 -2.79 6.07
N SER A 56 -11.53 -3.73 5.96
CA SER A 56 -10.20 -3.46 5.41
C SER A 56 -10.26 -3.12 3.92
N ARG A 57 -11.11 -3.82 3.14
CA ARG A 57 -11.31 -3.55 1.72
C ARG A 57 -11.84 -2.14 1.48
N TRP A 58 -12.84 -1.69 2.24
CA TRP A 58 -13.37 -0.33 2.11
C TRP A 58 -12.33 0.73 2.49
N SER A 59 -11.51 0.46 3.51
CA SER A 59 -10.40 1.36 3.88
C SER A 59 -9.40 1.54 2.74
N PHE A 60 -9.06 0.46 2.04
CA PHE A 60 -8.21 0.53 0.84
C PHE A 60 -8.90 1.21 -0.35
N LEU A 61 -10.19 0.93 -0.59
CA LEU A 61 -10.95 1.59 -1.65
C LEU A 61 -11.02 3.11 -1.46
N ARG A 62 -11.09 3.59 -0.22
CA ARG A 62 -11.11 5.03 0.11
C ARG A 62 -9.84 5.77 -0.27
N ILE A 63 -8.68 5.13 -0.22
CA ILE A 63 -7.40 5.77 -0.55
C ILE A 63 -7.05 5.70 -2.04
N ALA A 64 -7.74 4.84 -2.79
CA ALA A 64 -7.53 4.68 -4.23
C ALA A 64 -7.94 5.93 -5.03
N GLU A 65 -7.29 6.13 -6.18
CA GLU A 65 -7.75 7.11 -7.15
C GLU A 65 -9.13 6.68 -7.70
N GLY A 66 -10.08 7.61 -7.73
CA GLY A 66 -11.47 7.28 -8.09
C GLY A 66 -12.25 6.51 -7.00
N ALA A 67 -11.82 6.61 -5.74
CA ALA A 67 -12.46 5.97 -4.58
C ALA A 67 -13.98 6.15 -4.56
N ALA A 68 -14.46 7.39 -4.79
CA ALA A 68 -15.89 7.71 -4.78
C ALA A 68 -16.67 6.87 -5.81
N GLN A 69 -16.16 6.72 -7.03
CA GLN A 69 -16.79 5.92 -8.07
C GLN A 69 -16.79 4.43 -7.72
N LEU A 70 -15.66 3.92 -7.19
CA LEU A 70 -15.55 2.51 -6.77
C LEU A 70 -16.52 2.18 -5.64
N LEU A 71 -16.57 3.02 -4.61
CA LEU A 71 -17.48 2.87 -3.46
C LEU A 71 -18.95 3.03 -3.87
N THR A 72 -19.26 3.96 -4.77
CA THR A 72 -20.62 4.11 -5.33
C THR A 72 -21.04 2.86 -6.11
N ARG A 73 -20.12 2.27 -6.89
CA ARG A 73 -20.38 1.02 -7.62
C ARG A 73 -20.60 -0.15 -6.65
N GLU A 74 -19.81 -0.23 -5.59
CA GLU A 74 -19.97 -1.23 -4.54
C GLU A 74 -21.33 -1.08 -3.86
N ALA A 75 -21.70 0.14 -3.44
CA ALA A 75 -22.99 0.44 -2.82
C ALA A 75 -24.17 -0.01 -3.70
N ASN A 76 -24.13 0.31 -4.99
CA ASN A 76 -25.17 -0.11 -5.95
C ASN A 76 -25.22 -1.62 -6.14
N THR A 77 -24.06 -2.30 -6.13
CA THR A 77 -23.98 -3.76 -6.25
C THR A 77 -24.61 -4.44 -5.04
N LYS A 78 -24.27 -3.99 -3.83
CA LYS A 78 -24.82 -4.50 -2.57
C LYS A 78 -26.32 -4.24 -2.45
N ARG A 79 -26.79 -3.06 -2.88
CA ARG A 79 -28.23 -2.72 -2.92
C ARG A 79 -29.01 -3.67 -3.82
N ARG A 80 -28.56 -3.88 -5.07
CA ARG A 80 -29.16 -4.85 -6.01
C ARG A 80 -29.15 -6.27 -5.47
N GLN A 81 -28.05 -6.69 -4.84
CA GLN A 81 -27.99 -8.01 -4.20
C GLN A 81 -29.00 -8.15 -3.06
N SER A 82 -29.21 -7.11 -2.26
CA SER A 82 -30.18 -7.14 -1.15
C SER A 82 -31.63 -7.34 -1.61
N GLU A 83 -31.96 -6.87 -2.82
CA GLU A 83 -33.29 -6.93 -3.42
C GLU A 83 -33.60 -8.30 -4.04
N GLY A 84 -32.62 -9.20 -4.14
CA GLY A 84 -32.84 -10.53 -4.70
C GLY A 84 -33.89 -11.35 -3.95
N ASP A 85 -34.75 -12.02 -4.72
CA ASP A 85 -35.88 -12.81 -4.19
C ASP A 85 -35.43 -14.00 -3.32
N LYS A 86 -34.22 -14.52 -3.57
CA LYS A 86 -33.67 -15.69 -2.85
C LYS A 86 -32.82 -15.32 -1.63
N VAL A 87 -32.73 -14.04 -1.28
CA VAL A 87 -31.86 -13.58 -0.18
C VAL A 87 -32.58 -13.70 1.15
N LYS A 88 -31.98 -14.43 2.09
CA LYS A 88 -32.48 -14.56 3.46
C LYS A 88 -32.65 -13.18 4.11
N PRO A 89 -33.68 -12.95 4.95
CA PRO A 89 -33.94 -11.65 5.58
C PRO A 89 -32.72 -11.04 6.30
N GLU A 90 -31.95 -11.86 7.02
CA GLU A 90 -30.73 -11.45 7.72
C GLU A 90 -29.65 -10.92 6.76
N ASN A 91 -29.44 -11.62 5.63
CA ASN A 91 -28.49 -11.20 4.59
C ASN A 91 -28.97 -9.94 3.87
N ARG A 92 -30.28 -9.77 3.69
CA ARG A 92 -30.85 -8.57 3.08
C ARG A 92 -30.59 -7.34 3.95
N HIS A 93 -30.77 -7.45 5.26
CA HIS A 93 -30.47 -6.38 6.21
C HIS A 93 -28.98 -6.00 6.17
N ARG A 94 -28.09 -7.00 6.28
CA ARG A 94 -26.64 -6.79 6.20
C ARG A 94 -26.21 -6.10 4.90
N LEU A 95 -26.66 -6.59 3.75
CA LEU A 95 -26.30 -6.01 2.44
C LEU A 95 -26.77 -4.56 2.27
N ARG A 96 -27.91 -4.19 2.85
CA ARG A 96 -28.39 -2.80 2.84
C ARG A 96 -27.49 -1.88 3.65
N GLN A 97 -27.07 -2.32 4.83
CA GLN A 97 -26.12 -1.58 5.65
C GLN A 97 -24.74 -1.47 4.99
N GLU A 98 -24.24 -2.54 4.36
CA GLU A 98 -23.00 -2.50 3.55
C GLU A 98 -23.13 -1.45 2.45
N ALA A 99 -24.29 -1.35 1.79
CA ALA A 99 -24.54 -0.36 0.75
C ALA A 99 -24.57 1.08 1.31
N GLU A 100 -25.25 1.32 2.42
CA GLU A 100 -25.33 2.63 3.08
C GLU A 100 -23.96 3.11 3.57
N LEU A 101 -23.16 2.20 4.11
CA LEU A 101 -21.80 2.48 4.54
C LEU A 101 -20.93 2.82 3.33
N ALA A 102 -20.92 2.00 2.28
CA ALA A 102 -20.14 2.28 1.07
C ALA A 102 -20.55 3.62 0.44
N GLU A 103 -21.83 3.96 0.43
CA GLU A 103 -22.32 5.26 -0.04
C GLU A 103 -21.84 6.42 0.85
N SER A 104 -21.85 6.24 2.17
CA SER A 104 -21.35 7.25 3.12
C SER A 104 -19.84 7.46 2.95
N LEU A 105 -19.08 6.38 2.76
CA LEU A 105 -17.66 6.42 2.47
C LEU A 105 -17.35 7.02 1.08
N ALA A 106 -18.26 6.89 0.10
CA ALA A 106 -18.10 7.49 -1.22
C ALA A 106 -18.24 9.02 -1.20
N LYS A 107 -19.00 9.56 -0.23
CA LYS A 107 -19.18 11.01 -0.03
C LYS A 107 -17.96 11.69 0.59
N VAL A 108 -16.99 10.92 1.06
CA VAL A 108 -15.73 11.43 1.61
C VAL A 108 -14.89 11.98 0.46
N SER A 109 -15.02 13.28 0.26
CA SER A 109 -14.32 14.06 -0.76
C SER A 109 -13.51 15.12 -0.05
N TRP A 110 -12.18 14.95 -0.05
CA TRP A 110 -11.26 16.02 0.34
C TRP A 110 -10.73 16.70 -0.92
N GLU A 111 -10.39 17.99 -0.82
CA GLU A 111 -9.82 18.76 -1.93
C GLU A 111 -8.47 18.17 -2.36
N SER A 112 -8.53 17.20 -3.26
CA SER A 112 -7.35 16.52 -3.81
C SER A 112 -6.42 17.47 -4.57
N ARG A 113 -6.89 18.68 -4.91
CA ARG A 113 -6.13 19.72 -5.61
C ARG A 113 -4.95 20.21 -4.78
N ASP A 114 -5.15 20.48 -3.49
CA ASP A 114 -4.09 21.01 -2.63
C ASP A 114 -2.99 19.98 -2.39
N LEU A 115 -3.37 18.73 -2.11
CA LEU A 115 -2.42 17.63 -1.96
C LEU A 115 -1.69 17.31 -3.27
N SER A 116 -2.40 17.30 -4.40
CA SER A 116 -1.77 17.07 -5.71
C SER A 116 -0.79 18.19 -6.06
N HIS A 117 -1.14 19.43 -5.75
CA HIS A 117 -0.28 20.59 -5.95
C HIS A 117 0.96 20.53 -5.03
N LEU A 118 0.76 20.23 -3.75
CA LEU A 118 1.84 20.04 -2.78
C LEU A 118 2.80 18.93 -3.22
N ARG A 119 2.26 17.79 -3.67
CA ARG A 119 3.05 16.69 -4.22
C ARG A 119 3.88 17.15 -5.42
N ALA A 120 3.25 17.81 -6.39
CA ALA A 120 3.95 18.32 -7.57
C ALA A 120 5.05 19.33 -7.19
N GLN A 121 4.83 20.15 -6.16
CA GLN A 121 5.83 21.07 -5.62
C GLN A 121 6.99 20.30 -4.94
N HIS A 122 6.69 19.30 -4.11
CA HIS A 122 7.69 18.44 -3.46
C HIS A 122 8.57 17.71 -4.49
N THR A 123 7.95 17.06 -5.49
CA THR A 123 8.69 16.36 -6.55
C THR A 123 9.58 17.29 -7.34
N ARG A 124 9.09 18.48 -7.74
CA ARG A 124 9.91 19.48 -8.45
C ARG A 124 11.10 19.93 -7.62
N ARG A 125 10.88 20.23 -6.33
CA ARG A 125 11.96 20.62 -5.42
C ARG A 125 12.98 19.51 -5.25
N PHE A 126 12.53 18.27 -5.03
CA PHE A 126 13.41 17.11 -4.94
C PHE A 126 14.26 16.94 -6.20
N LEU A 127 13.65 16.98 -7.39
CA LEU A 127 14.37 16.86 -8.65
C LEU A 127 15.38 17.99 -8.86
N GLY A 128 15.05 19.21 -8.45
CA GLY A 128 15.99 20.34 -8.47
C GLY A 128 17.20 20.10 -7.56
N LEU A 129 16.97 19.71 -6.32
CA LEU A 129 18.04 19.38 -5.36
C LEU A 129 18.88 18.18 -5.81
N PHE A 130 18.22 17.15 -6.33
CA PHE A 130 18.85 15.93 -6.81
C PHE A 130 19.79 16.22 -8.00
N ARG A 131 19.32 16.99 -8.99
CA ARG A 131 20.16 17.42 -10.12
C ARG A 131 21.34 18.29 -9.66
N ALA A 132 21.11 19.21 -8.73
CA ALA A 132 22.19 20.05 -8.20
C ALA A 132 23.26 19.24 -7.45
N ALA A 133 22.87 18.17 -6.74
CA ALA A 133 23.78 17.36 -5.94
C ALA A 133 24.55 16.31 -6.76
N PHE A 134 23.91 15.74 -7.78
CA PHE A 134 24.45 14.57 -8.50
C PHE A 134 24.78 14.83 -9.97
N ASP A 135 24.33 15.94 -10.56
CA ASP A 135 24.60 16.37 -11.95
C ASP A 135 24.58 15.19 -12.95
N HIS A 136 25.67 14.94 -13.68
CA HIS A 136 25.82 13.86 -14.66
C HIS A 136 25.98 12.46 -14.05
N ARG A 137 26.04 12.33 -12.72
CA ARG A 137 26.18 11.05 -12.00
C ARG A 137 24.84 10.43 -11.61
N ALA A 138 23.72 11.03 -12.04
CA ALA A 138 22.40 10.53 -11.75
C ALA A 138 21.51 10.46 -12.99
N SER A 139 20.66 9.43 -13.00
CA SER A 139 19.72 9.15 -14.08
C SER A 139 18.31 9.06 -13.52
N VAL A 140 17.33 9.61 -14.23
CA VAL A 140 15.91 9.46 -13.90
C VAL A 140 15.29 8.50 -14.89
N LEU A 141 14.74 7.39 -14.37
CA LEU A 141 14.00 6.41 -15.15
C LEU A 141 12.51 6.60 -14.90
N ILE A 142 11.72 6.60 -15.97
CA ILE A 142 10.26 6.65 -15.91
C ILE A 142 9.76 5.36 -16.54
N GLY A 143 9.03 4.57 -15.77
CA GLY A 143 8.43 3.32 -16.22
C GLY A 143 6.92 3.34 -15.98
N GLN A 144 6.19 2.63 -16.83
CA GLN A 144 4.77 2.39 -16.69
C GLN A 144 4.53 0.94 -16.25
N LEU A 145 3.54 0.73 -15.38
CA LEU A 145 3.13 -0.63 -15.01
C LEU A 145 2.34 -1.26 -16.17
N GLU A 146 2.91 -2.27 -16.79
CA GLU A 146 2.26 -3.10 -17.83
C GLU A 146 1.35 -4.19 -17.22
N GLY A 147 1.39 -4.37 -15.91
CA GLY A 147 0.63 -5.38 -15.20
C GLY A 147 0.40 -5.02 -13.73
N ARG A 148 -0.27 -5.91 -13.00
CA ARG A 148 -0.49 -5.73 -11.56
C ARG A 148 0.83 -5.88 -10.82
N LEU A 149 1.25 -4.83 -10.13
CA LEU A 149 2.45 -4.85 -9.29
C LEU A 149 2.05 -5.11 -7.83
N ALA A 150 2.61 -6.17 -7.26
CA ALA A 150 2.55 -6.44 -5.83
C ALA A 150 3.93 -6.14 -5.21
N ILE A 151 3.96 -5.32 -4.16
CA ILE A 151 5.19 -4.89 -3.48
C ILE A 151 5.08 -5.34 -2.02
N ASN A 152 6.20 -5.78 -1.45
CA ASN A 152 6.32 -6.12 -0.04
C ASN A 152 5.37 -7.25 0.41
N LEU A 153 5.36 -8.34 -0.37
CA LEU A 153 4.73 -9.61 0.00
C LEU A 153 5.63 -10.36 1.00
N ALA A 154 5.76 -9.84 2.22
CA ALA A 154 6.43 -10.54 3.31
C ALA A 154 5.41 -11.29 4.18
N ASP A 155 5.81 -12.47 4.61
CA ASP A 155 4.98 -13.56 5.12
C ASP A 155 4.13 -13.21 6.37
N SER A 156 2.80 -13.29 6.22
CA SER A 156 1.79 -13.74 7.22
C SER A 156 0.42 -13.19 6.84
N LEU A 157 -0.49 -14.06 6.39
CA LEU A 157 -1.88 -13.78 5.98
C LEU A 157 -2.02 -12.75 4.84
N ILE A 158 -2.83 -13.09 3.83
CA ILE A 158 -3.25 -12.22 2.71
C ILE A 158 -3.75 -10.82 3.16
N GLN A 159 -4.11 -10.68 4.43
CA GLN A 159 -4.53 -9.44 5.09
C GLN A 159 -3.37 -8.46 5.38
N ASN A 160 -2.12 -8.93 5.40
CA ASN A 160 -0.91 -8.13 5.67
C ASN A 160 0.01 -8.00 4.44
N ALA A 161 -0.52 -8.13 3.21
CA ALA A 161 0.20 -7.68 2.01
C ALA A 161 0.35 -6.15 2.08
N GLY A 162 1.29 -5.70 2.91
CA GLY A 162 1.51 -4.31 3.25
C GLY A 162 2.10 -3.61 2.06
N ILE A 163 1.25 -3.04 1.21
CA ILE A 163 1.69 -2.16 0.14
C ILE A 163 2.54 -1.03 0.76
N CYS A 164 3.75 -0.82 0.24
CA CYS A 164 4.60 0.28 0.69
C CYS A 164 3.94 1.60 0.30
N LEU A 165 3.45 2.35 1.29
CA LEU A 165 2.84 3.66 1.10
C LEU A 165 3.76 4.76 1.60
N ASP A 166 3.89 5.83 0.83
CA ASP A 166 4.54 7.06 1.25
C ASP A 166 3.79 7.67 2.43
N ARG A 167 4.53 8.03 3.48
CA ARG A 167 3.96 8.51 4.75
C ARG A 167 3.25 9.86 4.65
N LEU A 168 3.62 10.69 3.68
CA LEU A 168 3.09 12.04 3.53
C LEU A 168 1.87 12.08 2.62
N PHE A 169 1.87 11.26 1.57
CA PHE A 169 0.86 11.29 0.52
C PHE A 169 -0.02 10.03 0.48
N GLY A 170 0.32 8.98 1.24
CA GLY A 170 -0.40 7.70 1.25
C GLY A 170 -0.34 6.97 -0.10
N LEU A 171 0.66 7.28 -0.94
CA LEU A 171 0.78 6.75 -2.29
C LEU A 171 1.68 5.51 -2.33
N PRO A 172 1.35 4.50 -3.13
CA PRO A 172 2.25 3.38 -3.36
C PRO A 172 3.62 3.85 -3.86
N PHE A 173 4.69 3.32 -3.28
CA PHE A 173 6.05 3.52 -3.77
C PHE A 173 6.82 2.19 -3.82
N ILE A 174 7.79 2.10 -4.73
CA ILE A 174 8.72 0.98 -4.78
C ILE A 174 9.91 1.36 -3.90
N PRO A 175 10.22 0.62 -2.83
CA PRO A 175 11.36 0.94 -1.98
C PRO A 175 12.68 0.77 -2.75
N GLY A 176 13.64 1.67 -2.52
CA GLY A 176 14.94 1.63 -3.19
C GLY A 176 15.70 0.31 -2.96
N SER A 177 15.48 -0.34 -1.81
CA SER A 177 16.03 -1.66 -1.52
C SER A 177 15.46 -2.76 -2.43
N ALA A 178 14.18 -2.70 -2.80
CA ALA A 178 13.59 -3.65 -3.75
C ALA A 178 14.17 -3.45 -5.15
N ILE A 179 14.31 -2.20 -5.61
CA ILE A 179 14.94 -1.88 -6.89
C ILE A 179 16.39 -2.39 -6.91
N LYS A 180 17.17 -2.07 -5.86
CA LYS A 180 18.55 -2.53 -5.71
C LYS A 180 18.63 -4.06 -5.66
N GLY A 181 17.71 -4.73 -4.96
CA GLY A 181 17.67 -6.19 -4.86
C GLY A 181 17.39 -6.86 -6.20
N SER A 182 16.38 -6.39 -6.94
CA SER A 182 16.05 -6.90 -8.27
C SER A 182 17.19 -6.65 -9.27
N SER A 183 17.78 -5.46 -9.29
CA SER A 183 18.89 -5.16 -10.19
C SER A 183 20.15 -5.95 -9.83
N ARG A 184 20.45 -6.12 -8.54
CA ARG A 184 21.56 -6.97 -8.06
C ARG A 184 21.38 -8.41 -8.48
N HIS A 185 20.15 -8.94 -8.41
CA HIS A 185 19.87 -10.30 -8.83
C HIS A 185 20.09 -10.48 -10.33
N ALA A 186 19.62 -9.55 -11.16
CA ALA A 186 19.88 -9.57 -12.60
C ALA A 186 21.38 -9.52 -12.93
N ALA A 187 22.12 -8.62 -12.28
CA ALA A 187 23.57 -8.50 -12.47
C ALA A 187 24.34 -9.77 -12.01
N LEU A 188 23.84 -10.46 -10.99
CA LEU A 188 24.41 -11.73 -10.54
C LEU A 188 24.20 -12.84 -11.58
N GLU A 189 23.04 -12.89 -12.23
CA GLU A 189 22.80 -13.86 -13.32
C GLU A 189 23.70 -13.56 -14.53
N GLU A 190 23.93 -12.29 -14.86
CA GLU A 190 24.90 -11.88 -15.88
C GLU A 190 26.32 -12.33 -15.52
N LEU A 191 26.75 -12.13 -14.27
CA LEU A 191 28.04 -12.60 -13.78
C LEU A 191 28.19 -14.14 -13.86
N LYS A 192 27.13 -14.89 -13.56
CA LYS A 192 27.13 -16.36 -13.69
C LYS A 192 27.23 -16.82 -15.14
N ALA A 193 26.69 -16.07 -16.08
CA ALA A 193 26.72 -16.39 -17.51
C ALA A 193 28.04 -15.99 -18.18
N ALA A 194 28.75 -15.00 -17.65
CA ALA A 194 30.04 -14.56 -18.16
C ALA A 194 31.16 -15.60 -17.94
N THR A 195 32.15 -15.63 -18.83
CA THR A 195 33.30 -16.55 -18.75
C THR A 195 34.61 -15.84 -19.12
N GLY A 196 35.75 -16.38 -18.70
CA GLY A 196 37.06 -15.82 -19.06
C GLY A 196 37.28 -14.40 -18.54
N ASN A 197 37.86 -13.53 -19.38
CA ASN A 197 38.16 -12.15 -19.02
C ASN A 197 36.89 -11.32 -18.74
N ASP A 198 35.81 -11.57 -19.48
CA ASP A 198 34.53 -10.88 -19.30
C ASP A 198 33.95 -11.12 -17.90
N GLN A 199 34.15 -12.32 -17.35
CA GLN A 199 33.68 -12.64 -16.00
C GLN A 199 34.36 -11.79 -14.94
N ARG A 200 35.66 -11.49 -15.12
CA ARG A 200 36.39 -10.64 -14.17
C ARG A 200 35.91 -9.19 -14.25
N GLU A 201 35.71 -8.65 -15.45
CA GLU A 201 35.20 -7.29 -15.63
C GLU A 201 33.80 -7.11 -15.04
N VAL A 202 32.90 -8.07 -15.30
CA VAL A 202 31.53 -8.06 -14.73
C VAL A 202 31.58 -8.21 -13.20
N PHE A 203 32.48 -9.04 -12.67
CA PHE A 203 32.67 -9.20 -11.22
C PHE A 203 33.13 -7.90 -10.55
N ASP A 204 34.12 -7.23 -11.11
CA ASP A 204 34.64 -5.97 -10.59
C ASP A 204 33.57 -4.88 -10.62
N LEU A 205 32.79 -4.80 -11.71
CA LEU A 205 31.65 -3.89 -11.83
C LEU A 205 30.55 -4.21 -10.81
N PHE A 206 30.21 -5.48 -10.63
CA PHE A 206 29.22 -5.91 -9.64
C PHE A 206 29.61 -5.45 -8.23
N CYS A 207 30.87 -5.66 -7.85
CA CYS A 207 31.41 -5.25 -6.55
C CYS A 207 31.37 -3.73 -6.38
N ALA A 208 31.77 -2.98 -7.41
CA ALA A 208 31.77 -1.51 -7.38
C ALA A 208 30.36 -0.91 -7.23
N VAL A 209 29.34 -1.50 -7.88
CA VAL A 209 27.97 -0.98 -7.88
C VAL A 209 27.20 -1.39 -6.61
N TYR A 210 27.28 -2.65 -6.22
CA TYR A 210 26.41 -3.19 -5.15
C TYR A 210 27.07 -3.20 -3.78
N GLY A 211 28.40 -3.19 -3.74
CA GLY A 211 29.18 -3.51 -2.55
C GLY A 211 29.07 -5.00 -2.20
N THR A 212 30.08 -5.49 -1.50
CA THR A 212 30.14 -6.88 -1.01
C THR A 212 30.63 -6.90 0.43
N ALA A 213 30.18 -7.89 1.19
CA ALA A 213 30.70 -8.20 2.52
C ALA A 213 31.25 -9.64 2.54
N ASP A 214 32.06 -9.98 3.53
CA ASP A 214 32.65 -11.33 3.67
C ASP A 214 31.59 -12.44 3.66
N ASN A 215 30.42 -12.16 4.24
CA ASN A 215 29.28 -13.09 4.24
C ASN A 215 28.75 -13.42 2.85
N ASP A 216 28.87 -12.51 1.86
CA ASP A 216 28.47 -12.78 0.48
C ASP A 216 29.31 -13.93 -0.13
N PHE A 217 30.56 -14.09 0.31
CA PHE A 217 31.49 -15.11 -0.16
C PHE A 217 31.51 -16.36 0.73
N ALA A 218 31.29 -16.22 2.03
CA ALA A 218 31.27 -17.36 2.95
C ALA A 218 30.01 -18.23 2.76
N ASN A 219 28.83 -17.60 2.77
CA ASN A 219 27.53 -18.28 2.75
C ASN A 219 26.55 -17.69 1.72
N GLY A 220 26.99 -16.68 0.96
CA GLY A 220 26.15 -15.96 0.02
C GLY A 220 26.29 -16.44 -1.43
N ALA A 221 25.59 -15.71 -2.30
CA ALA A 221 25.52 -16.03 -3.72
C ALA A 221 26.83 -15.74 -4.49
N LEU A 222 27.80 -15.08 -3.86
CA LEU A 222 29.11 -14.80 -4.46
C LEU A 222 30.17 -15.85 -4.14
N ARG A 223 29.88 -16.84 -3.30
CA ARG A 223 30.79 -17.94 -2.96
C ARG A 223 31.50 -18.59 -4.17
N PRO A 224 30.83 -18.87 -5.31
CA PRO A 224 31.50 -19.46 -6.48
C PRO A 224 32.60 -18.56 -7.08
N PHE A 225 32.52 -17.25 -6.87
CA PHE A 225 33.41 -16.24 -7.45
C PHE A 225 34.58 -15.86 -6.53
N HIS A 226 34.77 -16.58 -5.41
CA HIS A 226 35.88 -16.31 -4.48
C HIS A 226 37.27 -16.38 -5.16
N HIS A 227 37.39 -17.16 -6.23
CA HIS A 227 38.62 -17.24 -7.03
C HIS A 227 38.97 -15.95 -7.78
N LEU A 228 38.02 -15.01 -7.91
CA LEU A 228 38.20 -13.70 -8.56
C LEU A 228 38.62 -12.59 -7.59
N LEU A 229 38.82 -12.89 -6.30
CA LEU A 229 39.25 -11.90 -5.30
C LEU A 229 40.76 -11.55 -5.35
N GLY A 230 41.52 -12.20 -6.24
CA GLY A 230 42.97 -12.01 -6.43
C GLY A 230 43.30 -11.10 -7.59
#